data_AF-A0A6F9XUQ9-F1
#
_entry.id   AF-A0A6F9XUQ9-F1
#
_cell.length_a   1.000
_cell.length_b   1.000
_cell.length_c   1.000
_cell.angle_alpha   90.00
_cell.angle_beta   90.00
_cell.angle_gamma   90.00
#
_symmetry.space_group_name_H-M   'P 1'
#
loop_
_entity.id
_entity.type
_entity.pdbx_description
1 polymer ?
#
loop_
_entity_poly.entity_id
_entity_poly.type
_entity_poly.pdbx_seq_one_letter_code
_entity_poly.pdbx_strand_id
1 'polypeptide(L)'
;MIRDKLLVSGLNSTNQEPLNYYPNGSFVISWEKNSLWQLQFTAIEDGSLAYRMLEPEALITWKGQQFVVKQCVSDYQEGISTKQVVATHVYSEIQRIRQEKVRSGTLTYSVEDVLEFGLNNNELGFTWRVIGEFPKHQITDLGNCSGKDILAKITDVWSDAVIFPDNKLIKIYQQEKFITNDSRRIDYLNNASEVKLSFDSTGIVNKVWAIGKQKEGTDNAEYYFQPFIVEDKDSINRYGVYWGEDISDERFTDSDNMRNYAFSQLTPDPTLTVEVSLMTNEEPIPGDVRRLEVREDGYVTEVEVVAYQYYPLDLDQMTQITLNNRAKTILNYRDNIQTNILKVIRSQRNTIGALQENIGNLEAQHKQEVDSLQSFKNQYEKTIAELRDQLSKLNGNSSTQHIGKIIDVSEWQGVIDWPQVIADDVSLSIIRVQDGSTHQDLKYMENIQKCISAGGKYAVYAYFRGASTADAQQEARDFYNRTQRVVAGKQQPVFYALDIESVEMGGAASQMRAGVEAYMNQLNTLGIPDNKIVLYIANHLYASFNLNVARAGAIWIPSYGRNDGTVANSLRPTHPYDLWQYSSKGSINGITGNVDLNTEPSDRFKKFLL
;
A
#
# COMPACT_ATOMS: atom_id res chain seq x y z
N MET A 1 -7.42 -40.39 29.68
CA MET A 1 -8.32 -40.55 28.53
C MET A 1 -7.77 -41.68 27.68
N ILE A 2 -8.55 -42.74 27.47
CA ILE A 2 -8.20 -43.77 26.49
C ILE A 2 -8.25 -43.06 25.14
N ARG A 3 -7.10 -42.89 24.47
CA ARG A 3 -7.10 -42.46 23.07
C ARG A 3 -7.89 -43.50 22.29
N ASP A 4 -8.92 -43.09 21.57
CA ASP A 4 -9.51 -43.96 20.54
C ASP A 4 -8.35 -44.43 19.66
N LYS A 5 -8.09 -45.73 19.64
CA LYS A 5 -6.98 -46.29 18.89
C LYS A 5 -7.46 -46.59 17.48
N LEU A 6 -6.66 -46.24 16.50
CA LEU A 6 -6.87 -46.67 15.12
C LEU A 6 -6.64 -48.19 15.05
N LEU A 7 -7.65 -48.94 14.63
CA LEU A 7 -7.53 -50.39 14.46
C LEU A 7 -7.37 -50.72 12.98
N VAL A 8 -6.42 -51.58 12.65
CA VAL A 8 -6.12 -52.03 11.28
C VAL A 8 -6.47 -53.51 11.17
N SER A 9 -7.20 -53.87 10.12
CA SER A 9 -7.43 -55.26 9.71
C SER A 9 -6.83 -55.43 8.33
N GLY A 10 -5.91 -56.39 8.18
CA GLY A 10 -5.33 -56.71 6.88
C GLY A 10 -6.38 -57.22 5.88
N LEU A 11 -6.02 -57.26 4.60
CA LEU A 11 -6.88 -57.77 3.54
C LEU A 11 -7.34 -59.20 3.86
N ASN A 12 -8.66 -59.43 3.88
CA ASN A 12 -9.31 -60.70 4.24
C ASN A 12 -9.00 -61.24 5.65
N SER A 13 -8.46 -60.41 6.54
CA SER A 13 -8.19 -60.77 7.93
C SER A 13 -9.34 -60.32 8.82
N THR A 14 -9.76 -61.19 9.75
CA THR A 14 -10.68 -60.83 10.85
C THR A 14 -9.95 -60.24 12.05
N ASN A 15 -8.62 -60.33 12.07
CA ASN A 15 -7.81 -59.83 13.18
C ASN A 15 -7.69 -58.30 13.08
N GLN A 16 -8.06 -57.63 14.16
CA GLN A 16 -7.92 -56.19 14.33
C GLN A 16 -6.74 -55.89 15.24
N GLU A 17 -5.77 -55.16 14.72
CA GLU A 17 -4.57 -54.78 15.46
C GLU A 17 -4.52 -53.26 15.65
N PRO A 18 -4.20 -52.76 16.86
CA PRO A 18 -4.05 -51.33 17.07
C PRO A 18 -2.78 -50.82 16.39
N LEU A 19 -2.91 -49.75 15.60
CA LEU A 19 -1.77 -49.02 15.08
C LEU A 19 -1.13 -48.21 16.21
N ASN A 20 0.17 -48.40 16.46
CA ASN A 20 0.81 -47.79 17.62
C ASN A 20 1.46 -46.43 17.32
N TYR A 21 2.02 -46.25 16.12
CA TYR A 21 2.89 -45.10 15.85
C TYR A 21 2.58 -44.42 14.52
N TYR A 22 1.98 -43.23 14.63
CA TYR A 22 1.64 -42.33 13.55
C TYR A 22 1.65 -40.89 14.09
N PRO A 23 2.28 -39.91 13.41
CA PRO A 23 2.35 -38.53 13.91
C PRO A 23 0.96 -37.89 13.97
N ASN A 24 0.67 -37.23 15.08
CA ASN A 24 -0.61 -36.57 15.32
C ASN A 24 -1.02 -35.60 14.19
N GLY A 25 -0.10 -34.74 13.73
CA GLY A 25 -0.36 -33.76 12.66
C GLY A 25 -0.57 -34.36 11.27
N SER A 26 -0.23 -35.65 11.07
CA SER A 26 -0.52 -36.33 9.80
C SER A 26 -1.97 -36.85 9.73
N PHE A 27 -2.62 -37.04 10.88
CA PHE A 27 -3.95 -37.64 10.95
C PHE A 27 -5.04 -36.62 10.67
N VAL A 28 -5.70 -36.76 9.52
CA VAL A 28 -6.73 -35.83 9.06
C VAL A 28 -7.97 -36.59 8.60
N ILE A 29 -9.14 -36.06 8.95
CA ILE A 29 -10.43 -36.54 8.49
C ILE A 29 -11.02 -35.48 7.57
N SER A 30 -11.36 -35.87 6.35
CA SER A 30 -12.03 -35.01 5.38
C SER A 30 -13.42 -35.56 5.09
N TRP A 31 -14.42 -34.70 5.19
CA TRP A 31 -15.80 -35.01 4.83
C TRP A 31 -16.37 -33.91 3.96
N GLU A 32 -17.17 -34.30 2.96
CA GLU A 32 -17.91 -33.42 2.06
C GLU A 32 -19.26 -34.06 1.77
N LYS A 33 -20.32 -33.29 1.99
CA LYS A 33 -21.72 -33.70 1.84
C LYS A 33 -21.97 -34.31 0.46
N ASN A 34 -22.57 -35.50 0.44
CA ASN A 34 -22.91 -36.28 -0.76
C ASN A 34 -21.73 -36.59 -1.71
N SER A 35 -20.47 -36.33 -1.29
CA SER A 35 -19.30 -36.43 -2.17
C SER A 35 -18.25 -37.37 -1.58
N LEU A 36 -17.64 -36.97 -0.45
CA LEU A 36 -16.41 -37.57 0.05
C LEU A 36 -16.49 -37.82 1.55
N TRP A 37 -15.94 -38.95 1.99
CA TRP A 37 -15.58 -39.16 3.39
C TRP A 37 -14.33 -40.02 3.45
N GLN A 38 -13.23 -39.44 3.92
CA GLN A 38 -11.93 -40.10 3.95
C GLN A 38 -11.12 -39.73 5.18
N LEU A 39 -10.14 -40.58 5.45
CA LEU A 39 -9.20 -40.49 6.54
C LEU A 39 -7.79 -40.66 5.93
N GLN A 40 -6.87 -39.76 6.28
CA GLN A 40 -5.48 -39.80 5.82
C GLN A 40 -4.52 -39.72 7.00
N PHE A 41 -3.39 -40.42 6.91
CA PHE A 41 -2.32 -40.38 7.91
C PHE A 41 -1.02 -40.95 7.39
N THR A 42 0.07 -40.65 8.10
CA THR A 42 1.38 -41.27 7.88
C THR A 42 1.68 -42.21 9.04
N ALA A 43 1.82 -43.51 8.77
CA ALA A 43 2.33 -44.47 9.74
C ALA A 43 3.85 -44.55 9.64
N ILE A 44 4.53 -44.79 10.76
CA ILE A 44 5.99 -45.00 10.80
C ILE A 44 6.25 -46.43 11.28
N GLU A 45 7.19 -47.12 10.65
CA GLU A 45 7.53 -48.51 10.95
C GLU A 45 7.97 -48.67 12.41
N ASP A 46 7.22 -49.47 13.17
CA ASP A 46 7.42 -49.77 14.58
C ASP A 46 7.63 -51.28 14.83
N GLY A 47 7.72 -52.09 13.77
CA GLY A 47 7.78 -53.55 13.84
C GLY A 47 6.44 -54.23 14.12
N SER A 48 5.35 -53.46 14.25
CA SER A 48 4.03 -54.01 14.57
C SER A 48 3.39 -54.74 13.40
N LEU A 49 2.53 -55.70 13.74
CA LEU A 49 1.70 -56.37 12.75
C LEU A 49 0.74 -55.38 12.06
N ALA A 50 0.20 -54.41 12.80
CA ALA A 50 -0.67 -53.36 12.27
C ALA A 50 0.00 -52.55 11.15
N TYR A 51 1.26 -52.13 11.32
CA TYR A 51 1.99 -51.40 10.28
C TYR A 51 2.18 -52.25 9.01
N ARG A 52 2.50 -53.54 9.18
CA ARG A 52 2.65 -54.47 8.04
C ARG A 52 1.33 -54.75 7.34
N MET A 53 0.21 -54.78 8.08
CA MET A 53 -1.14 -54.95 7.53
C MET A 53 -1.65 -53.73 6.72
N LEU A 54 -0.99 -52.57 6.82
CA LEU A 54 -1.33 -51.40 6.00
C LEU A 54 -0.95 -51.65 4.54
N GLU A 55 -1.91 -52.08 3.76
CA GLU A 55 -1.84 -52.30 2.32
C GLU A 55 -3.15 -51.81 1.67
N PRO A 56 -3.19 -51.59 0.35
CA PRO A 56 -4.46 -51.35 -0.34
C PRO A 56 -5.49 -52.44 -0.01
N GLU A 57 -6.74 -52.03 0.18
CA GLU A 57 -7.88 -52.84 0.63
C GLU A 57 -7.85 -53.32 2.10
N ALA A 58 -6.87 -52.87 2.90
CA ALA A 58 -6.93 -53.03 4.36
C ALA A 58 -8.08 -52.19 4.96
N LEU A 59 -8.63 -52.65 6.07
CA LEU A 59 -9.73 -51.98 6.78
C LEU A 59 -9.20 -51.23 7.99
N ILE A 60 -9.54 -49.95 8.10
CA ILE A 60 -9.26 -49.09 9.23
C ILE A 60 -10.55 -48.83 9.99
N THR A 61 -10.55 -49.01 11.31
CA THR A 61 -11.68 -48.65 12.17
C THR A 61 -11.31 -47.49 13.08
N TRP A 62 -12.13 -46.44 13.07
CA TRP A 62 -11.99 -45.23 13.88
C TRP A 62 -13.36 -44.80 14.41
N LYS A 63 -13.50 -44.65 15.75
CA LYS A 63 -14.77 -44.31 16.43
C LYS A 63 -15.99 -45.14 15.96
N GLY A 64 -15.77 -46.42 15.64
CA GLY A 64 -16.82 -47.32 15.16
C GLY A 64 -17.19 -47.19 13.67
N GLN A 65 -16.56 -46.27 12.92
CA GLN A 65 -16.68 -46.17 11.47
C GLN A 65 -15.51 -46.88 10.77
N GLN A 66 -15.80 -47.49 9.63
CA GLN A 66 -14.88 -48.29 8.84
C GLN A 66 -14.45 -47.57 7.57
N PHE A 67 -13.15 -47.61 7.28
CA PHE A 67 -12.52 -46.99 6.12
C PHE A 67 -11.66 -48.04 5.41
N VAL A 68 -11.75 -48.09 4.08
CA VAL A 68 -10.96 -49.01 3.25
C VAL A 68 -9.78 -48.24 2.68
N VAL A 69 -8.57 -48.75 2.89
CA VAL A 69 -7.34 -48.17 2.34
C VAL A 69 -7.37 -48.26 0.82
N LYS A 70 -7.28 -47.11 0.14
CA LYS A 70 -7.23 -47.05 -1.34
C LYS A 70 -5.85 -46.71 -1.85
N GLN A 71 -5.08 -45.94 -1.09
CA GLN A 71 -3.69 -45.65 -1.40
C GLN A 71 -2.84 -45.89 -0.16
N CYS A 72 -1.70 -46.55 -0.37
CA CYS A 72 -0.69 -46.78 0.65
C CYS A 72 0.69 -46.64 0.01
N VAL A 73 1.28 -45.46 0.14
CA VAL A 73 2.58 -45.13 -0.46
C VAL A 73 3.67 -45.34 0.59
N SER A 74 4.61 -46.24 0.31
CA SER A 74 5.75 -46.47 1.20
C SER A 74 6.89 -45.53 0.83
N ASP A 75 7.46 -44.85 1.83
CA ASP A 75 8.57 -43.93 1.67
C ASP A 75 9.71 -44.29 2.63
N TYR A 76 10.95 -44.18 2.14
CA TYR A 76 12.17 -44.63 2.81
C TYR A 76 13.18 -43.48 2.84
N GLN A 77 13.19 -42.71 3.92
CA GLN A 77 14.03 -41.52 4.06
C GLN A 77 14.85 -41.58 5.34
N GLU A 78 16.16 -41.31 5.24
CA GLU A 78 17.06 -41.14 6.40
C GLU A 78 17.06 -42.32 7.40
N GLY A 79 16.80 -43.54 6.94
CA GLY A 79 16.73 -44.74 7.79
C GLY A 79 15.38 -44.95 8.50
N ILE A 80 14.38 -44.13 8.19
CA ILE A 80 13.01 -44.25 8.66
C ILE A 80 12.12 -44.72 7.50
N SER A 81 11.36 -45.79 7.73
CA SER A 81 10.32 -46.27 6.81
C SER A 81 8.96 -45.74 7.23
N THR A 82 8.23 -45.16 6.29
CA THR A 82 6.87 -44.64 6.52
C THR A 82 5.89 -45.12 5.46
N LYS A 83 4.60 -45.13 5.80
CA LYS A 83 3.49 -45.40 4.89
C LYS A 83 2.49 -44.25 4.94
N GLN A 84 2.33 -43.55 3.84
CA GLN A 84 1.27 -42.55 3.66
C GLN A 84 0.00 -43.27 3.20
N VAL A 85 -1.05 -43.18 4.00
CA VAL A 85 -2.29 -43.93 3.83
C VAL A 85 -3.44 -42.98 3.55
N VAL A 86 -4.19 -43.26 2.48
CA VAL A 86 -5.48 -42.62 2.17
C VAL A 86 -6.54 -43.71 2.17
N ALA A 87 -7.51 -43.58 3.07
CA ALA A 87 -8.60 -44.53 3.25
C ALA A 87 -9.95 -43.84 3.08
N THR A 88 -10.82 -44.38 2.22
CA THR A 88 -12.17 -43.87 2.00
C THR A 88 -13.16 -44.64 2.87
N HIS A 89 -14.22 -43.99 3.34
CA HIS A 89 -15.23 -44.64 4.15
C HIS A 89 -15.83 -45.83 3.39
N VAL A 90 -16.15 -46.93 4.09
CA VAL A 90 -16.59 -48.20 3.49
C VAL A 90 -17.82 -48.04 2.59
N TYR A 91 -18.61 -46.99 2.76
CA TYR A 91 -19.73 -46.68 1.86
C TYR A 91 -19.31 -46.52 0.39
N SER A 92 -18.08 -46.06 0.12
CA SER A 92 -17.59 -45.90 -1.26
C SER A 92 -17.57 -47.22 -2.03
N GLU A 93 -17.49 -48.36 -1.32
CA GLU A 93 -17.53 -49.71 -1.92
C GLU A 93 -18.88 -50.03 -2.57
N ILE A 94 -19.92 -49.22 -2.34
CA ILE A 94 -21.22 -49.35 -3.02
C ILE A 94 -21.10 -49.25 -4.54
N GLN A 95 -20.05 -48.60 -5.05
CA GLN A 95 -19.75 -48.52 -6.49
C GLN A 95 -19.52 -49.91 -7.14
N ARG A 96 -19.19 -50.92 -6.33
CA ARG A 96 -18.97 -52.30 -6.79
C ARG A 96 -20.27 -53.07 -6.97
N ILE A 97 -21.39 -52.58 -6.42
CA ILE A 97 -22.72 -53.15 -6.66
C ILE A 97 -23.13 -52.82 -8.09
N ARG A 98 -23.67 -53.81 -8.81
CA ARG A 98 -24.22 -53.63 -10.15
C ARG A 98 -25.69 -54.03 -10.18
N GLN A 99 -26.52 -53.14 -10.73
CA GLN A 99 -27.90 -53.42 -11.09
C GLN A 99 -27.99 -53.51 -12.61
N GLU A 100 -27.98 -54.73 -13.13
CA GLU A 100 -28.03 -55.00 -14.58
C GLU A 100 -29.45 -54.91 -15.16
N LYS A 101 -30.48 -55.14 -14.33
CA LYS A 101 -31.87 -55.03 -14.77
C LYS A 101 -32.21 -53.58 -15.02
N VAL A 102 -33.08 -53.36 -16.01
CA VAL A 102 -33.62 -52.05 -16.36
C VAL A 102 -35.13 -52.10 -16.23
N ARG A 103 -35.71 -51.12 -15.54
CA ARG A 103 -37.14 -50.84 -15.58
C ARG A 103 -37.39 -49.82 -16.69
N SER A 104 -37.71 -50.33 -17.87
CA SER A 104 -37.91 -49.51 -19.06
C SER A 104 -39.19 -48.69 -18.99
N GLY A 105 -39.13 -47.48 -19.55
CA GLY A 105 -40.23 -46.52 -19.59
C GLY A 105 -40.23 -45.54 -18.42
N THR A 106 -41.11 -44.54 -18.51
CA THR A 106 -41.30 -43.52 -17.48
C THR A 106 -42.25 -44.03 -16.40
N LEU A 107 -41.70 -44.35 -15.23
CA LEU A 107 -42.46 -44.83 -14.07
C LEU A 107 -42.27 -43.86 -12.90
N THR A 108 -43.24 -43.85 -11.97
CA THR A 108 -43.22 -42.99 -10.78
C THR A 108 -42.60 -43.75 -9.61
N TYR A 109 -41.56 -43.19 -9.01
CA TYR A 109 -40.77 -43.79 -7.94
C TYR A 109 -40.73 -42.89 -6.70
N SER A 110 -40.71 -43.52 -5.53
CA SER A 110 -40.20 -42.93 -4.28
C SER A 110 -38.70 -43.21 -4.13
N VAL A 111 -38.05 -42.55 -3.16
CA VAL A 111 -36.65 -42.83 -2.81
C VAL A 111 -36.47 -44.29 -2.42
N GLU A 112 -37.42 -44.83 -1.65
CA GLU A 112 -37.47 -46.22 -1.22
C GLU A 112 -37.56 -47.19 -2.41
N ASP A 113 -38.39 -46.89 -3.42
CA ASP A 113 -38.52 -47.74 -4.60
C ASP A 113 -37.20 -47.82 -5.39
N VAL A 114 -36.47 -46.71 -5.47
CA VAL A 114 -35.16 -46.62 -6.14
C VAL A 114 -34.10 -47.42 -5.38
N LEU A 115 -34.06 -47.30 -4.04
CA LEU A 115 -33.13 -48.04 -3.19
C LEU A 115 -33.43 -49.54 -3.18
N GLU A 116 -34.71 -49.91 -3.08
CA GLU A 116 -35.14 -51.30 -3.15
C GLU A 116 -34.73 -51.92 -4.49
N PHE A 117 -34.94 -51.21 -5.59
CA PHE A 117 -34.53 -51.71 -6.89
C PHE A 117 -33.01 -51.78 -7.04
N GLY A 118 -32.26 -50.75 -6.62
CA GLY A 118 -30.84 -50.64 -6.87
C GLY A 118 -29.94 -51.42 -5.90
N LEU A 119 -30.38 -51.61 -4.65
CA LEU A 119 -29.51 -52.07 -3.56
C LEU A 119 -30.02 -53.31 -2.81
N ASN A 120 -31.29 -53.73 -2.94
CA ASN A 120 -31.73 -54.95 -2.25
C ASN A 120 -31.06 -56.20 -2.81
N ASN A 121 -30.79 -57.16 -1.93
CA ASN A 121 -30.12 -58.43 -2.24
C ASN A 121 -28.72 -58.28 -2.86
N ASN A 122 -28.01 -57.20 -2.53
CA ASN A 122 -26.62 -57.03 -2.95
C ASN A 122 -25.69 -58.01 -2.19
N GLU A 123 -24.64 -58.46 -2.88
CA GLU A 123 -23.67 -59.44 -2.35
C GLU A 123 -22.72 -58.84 -1.29
N LEU A 124 -22.64 -57.52 -1.20
CA LEU A 124 -21.69 -56.81 -0.34
C LEU A 124 -22.26 -56.47 1.06
N GLY A 125 -23.51 -56.82 1.32
CA GLY A 125 -24.18 -56.66 2.62
C GLY A 125 -24.57 -55.21 2.95
N PHE A 126 -24.74 -54.35 1.94
CA PHE A 126 -25.26 -53.01 2.14
C PHE A 126 -26.74 -53.04 2.50
N THR A 127 -27.13 -52.19 3.42
CA THR A 127 -28.53 -51.97 3.82
C THR A 127 -28.82 -50.49 3.74
N TRP A 128 -30.10 -50.12 3.76
CA TRP A 128 -30.48 -48.72 3.64
C TRP A 128 -31.67 -48.38 4.54
N ARG A 129 -31.80 -47.08 4.85
CA ARG A 129 -32.94 -46.52 5.56
C ARG A 129 -33.19 -45.09 5.10
N VAL A 130 -34.45 -44.77 4.85
CA VAL A 130 -34.91 -43.41 4.54
C VAL A 130 -35.44 -42.75 5.82
N ILE A 131 -35.08 -41.47 6.02
CA ILE A 131 -35.42 -40.67 7.20
C ILE A 131 -35.95 -39.32 6.72
N GLY A 132 -37.28 -39.20 6.66
CA GLY A 132 -37.97 -38.04 6.13
C GLY A 132 -39.13 -38.46 5.24
N GLU A 133 -39.78 -37.50 4.59
CA GLU A 133 -40.85 -37.75 3.63
C GLU A 133 -40.49 -37.11 2.30
N PHE A 134 -40.31 -37.94 1.28
CA PHE A 134 -39.94 -37.50 -0.06
C PHE A 134 -41.14 -37.59 -1.02
N PRO A 135 -41.38 -36.56 -1.86
CA PRO A 135 -42.39 -36.66 -2.91
C PRO A 135 -41.98 -37.72 -3.95
N LYS A 136 -42.96 -38.32 -4.63
CA LYS A 136 -42.65 -39.25 -5.72
C LYS A 136 -42.28 -38.48 -6.99
N HIS A 137 -41.30 -38.97 -7.73
CA HIS A 137 -40.89 -38.42 -9.02
C HIS A 137 -40.89 -39.46 -10.11
N GLN A 138 -41.12 -39.03 -11.35
CA GLN A 138 -41.01 -39.91 -12.50
C GLN A 138 -39.54 -40.13 -12.84
N ILE A 139 -39.13 -41.34 -13.20
CA ILE A 139 -37.78 -41.65 -13.70
C ILE A 139 -37.96 -42.52 -14.94
N THR A 140 -37.21 -42.19 -16.00
CA THR A 140 -37.16 -42.98 -17.24
C THR A 140 -35.98 -43.95 -17.18
N ASP A 141 -36.22 -45.20 -17.57
CA ASP A 141 -35.21 -46.24 -17.76
C ASP A 141 -34.25 -46.43 -16.57
N LEU A 142 -34.81 -46.64 -15.37
CA LEU A 142 -34.02 -46.87 -14.16
C LEU A 142 -33.33 -48.23 -14.21
N GLY A 143 -32.00 -48.27 -14.22
CA GLY A 143 -31.19 -49.49 -14.12
C GLY A 143 -29.91 -49.45 -14.96
N ASN A 144 -29.32 -50.63 -15.18
CA ASN A 144 -28.03 -50.78 -15.87
C ASN A 144 -26.92 -49.86 -15.32
N CYS A 145 -26.84 -49.79 -13.99
CA CYS A 145 -26.03 -48.79 -13.31
C CYS A 145 -25.33 -49.39 -12.07
N SER A 146 -24.36 -48.66 -11.51
CA SER A 146 -23.73 -49.04 -10.25
C SER A 146 -24.55 -48.60 -9.04
N GLY A 147 -24.25 -49.14 -7.86
CA GLY A 147 -24.85 -48.66 -6.62
C GLY A 147 -24.54 -47.18 -6.34
N LYS A 148 -23.39 -46.67 -6.79
CA LYS A 148 -23.05 -45.24 -6.73
C LYS A 148 -23.97 -44.41 -7.62
N ASP A 149 -24.26 -44.88 -8.83
CA ASP A 149 -25.14 -44.19 -9.77
C ASP A 149 -26.59 -44.17 -9.26
N ILE A 150 -27.03 -45.22 -8.57
CA ILE A 150 -28.33 -45.24 -7.89
C ILE A 150 -28.42 -44.12 -6.86
N LEU A 151 -27.38 -43.95 -6.03
CA LEU A 151 -27.35 -42.88 -5.04
C LEU A 151 -27.26 -41.49 -5.67
N ALA A 152 -26.46 -41.32 -6.73
CA ALA A 152 -26.40 -40.07 -7.49
C ALA A 152 -27.77 -39.71 -8.09
N LYS A 153 -28.48 -40.69 -8.67
CA LYS A 153 -29.82 -40.49 -9.19
C LYS A 153 -30.80 -40.00 -8.14
N ILE A 154 -30.64 -40.45 -6.89
CA ILE A 154 -31.47 -39.98 -5.78
C ILE A 154 -31.17 -38.50 -5.50
N THR A 155 -29.90 -38.10 -5.37
CA THR A 155 -29.55 -36.70 -5.12
C THR A 155 -29.88 -35.77 -6.29
N ASP A 156 -29.90 -36.28 -7.52
CA ASP A 156 -30.25 -35.52 -8.73
C ASP A 156 -31.76 -35.25 -8.82
N VAL A 157 -32.58 -36.23 -8.43
CA VAL A 157 -34.05 -36.14 -8.52
C VAL A 157 -34.64 -35.49 -7.27
N TRP A 158 -34.09 -35.79 -6.10
CA TRP A 158 -34.46 -35.23 -4.81
C TRP A 158 -33.31 -34.36 -4.29
N SER A 159 -33.32 -33.09 -4.66
CA SER A 159 -32.26 -32.13 -4.30
C SER A 159 -32.16 -31.85 -2.79
N ASP A 160 -33.18 -32.21 -2.02
CA ASP A 160 -33.21 -32.16 -0.55
C ASP A 160 -32.72 -33.44 0.12
N ALA A 161 -32.25 -34.44 -0.64
CA ALA A 161 -31.72 -35.69 -0.10
C ALA A 161 -30.25 -35.56 0.35
N VAL A 162 -29.96 -36.03 1.56
CA VAL A 162 -28.62 -36.09 2.14
C VAL A 162 -28.25 -37.53 2.46
N ILE A 163 -27.15 -38.00 1.87
CA ILE A 163 -26.63 -39.34 2.12
C ILE A 163 -25.59 -39.23 3.24
N PHE A 164 -25.89 -39.88 4.37
CA PHE A 164 -24.96 -39.94 5.49
C PHE A 164 -24.89 -41.37 6.04
N PRO A 165 -23.93 -42.19 5.56
CA PRO A 165 -23.87 -43.60 5.88
C PRO A 165 -23.37 -43.86 7.30
N ASP A 166 -23.66 -45.05 7.80
CA ASP A 166 -23.11 -45.62 9.02
C ASP A 166 -22.55 -46.98 8.67
N ASN A 167 -21.25 -47.03 8.41
CA ASN A 167 -20.61 -48.17 7.75
C ASN A 167 -21.35 -48.59 6.46
N LYS A 168 -21.90 -49.82 6.42
CA LYS A 168 -22.66 -50.36 5.28
C LYS A 168 -24.17 -50.05 5.33
N LEU A 169 -24.64 -49.35 6.37
CA LEU A 169 -26.01 -48.86 6.45
C LEU A 169 -26.08 -47.47 5.82
N ILE A 170 -26.64 -47.37 4.62
CA ILE A 170 -26.84 -46.11 3.93
C ILE A 170 -28.07 -45.42 4.51
N LYS A 171 -27.91 -44.26 5.16
CA LYS A 171 -29.03 -43.47 5.65
C LYS A 171 -29.24 -42.29 4.70
N ILE A 172 -30.45 -42.17 4.18
CA ILE A 172 -30.88 -41.04 3.36
C ILE A 172 -31.78 -40.16 4.21
N TYR A 173 -31.31 -38.96 4.51
CA TYR A 173 -32.04 -37.97 5.26
C TYR A 173 -32.67 -36.97 4.31
N GLN A 174 -33.89 -36.56 4.61
CA GLN A 174 -34.38 -35.28 4.13
C GLN A 174 -33.60 -34.16 4.82
N GLN A 175 -33.24 -33.12 4.07
CA GLN A 175 -32.42 -32.00 4.49
C GLN A 175 -32.79 -31.48 5.90
N GLU A 176 -34.08 -31.23 6.14
CA GLU A 176 -34.59 -30.72 7.42
C GLU A 176 -34.40 -31.67 8.61
N LYS A 177 -34.35 -32.98 8.35
CA LYS A 177 -34.10 -34.00 9.39
C LYS A 177 -32.61 -34.24 9.64
N PHE A 178 -31.76 -33.88 8.68
CA PHE A 178 -30.31 -33.97 8.82
C PHE A 178 -29.74 -32.79 9.61
N ILE A 179 -30.31 -31.60 9.40
CA ILE A 179 -29.85 -30.38 10.03
C ILE A 179 -30.06 -30.44 11.54
N THR A 180 -29.01 -30.07 12.27
CA THR A 180 -29.08 -29.80 13.71
C THR A 180 -28.87 -28.30 13.95
N ASN A 181 -29.55 -27.74 14.94
CA ASN A 181 -29.38 -26.35 15.34
C ASN A 181 -29.05 -26.31 16.83
N ASP A 182 -27.77 -26.54 17.12
CA ASP A 182 -27.25 -26.58 18.49
C ASP A 182 -26.90 -25.17 19.02
N SER A 183 -27.35 -24.09 18.33
CA SER A 183 -27.03 -22.69 18.67
C SER A 183 -25.52 -22.39 18.71
N ARG A 184 -24.69 -23.20 18.05
CA ARG A 184 -23.25 -22.95 17.92
C ARG A 184 -22.99 -21.71 17.08
N ARG A 185 -21.93 -21.00 17.43
CA ARG A 185 -21.56 -19.72 16.80
C ARG A 185 -20.16 -19.80 16.20
N ILE A 186 -19.97 -19.09 15.11
CA ILE A 186 -18.67 -18.80 14.51
C ILE A 186 -18.53 -17.29 14.52
N ASP A 187 -17.63 -16.78 15.34
CA ASP A 187 -17.34 -15.36 15.49
C ASP A 187 -15.89 -15.13 14.99
N TYR A 188 -15.75 -14.40 13.88
CA TYR A 188 -14.44 -14.02 13.34
C TYR A 188 -13.63 -13.25 14.38
N LEU A 189 -12.33 -13.56 14.49
CA LEU A 189 -11.38 -13.07 15.51
C LEU A 189 -11.61 -13.58 16.94
N ASN A 190 -12.58 -14.47 17.16
CA ASN A 190 -12.81 -15.08 18.48
C ASN A 190 -12.57 -16.60 18.46
N ASN A 191 -13.39 -17.34 17.70
CA ASN A 191 -13.23 -18.79 17.52
C ASN A 191 -12.95 -19.19 16.07
N ALA A 192 -12.89 -18.22 15.15
CA ALA A 192 -12.41 -18.38 13.79
C ALA A 192 -11.28 -17.39 13.50
N SER A 193 -10.16 -17.90 13.00
CA SER A 193 -8.99 -17.11 12.60
C SER A 193 -9.14 -16.51 11.21
N GLU A 194 -9.86 -17.20 10.33
CA GLU A 194 -10.08 -16.82 8.94
C GLU A 194 -11.51 -17.16 8.53
N VAL A 195 -12.14 -16.25 7.78
CA VAL A 195 -13.41 -16.46 7.10
C VAL A 195 -13.25 -15.98 5.67
N LYS A 196 -13.36 -16.89 4.72
CA LYS A 196 -13.24 -16.60 3.28
C LYS A 196 -14.59 -16.79 2.62
N LEU A 197 -15.09 -15.70 2.05
CA LEU A 197 -16.37 -15.64 1.35
C LEU A 197 -16.09 -15.59 -0.15
N SER A 198 -16.43 -16.66 -0.87
CA SER A 198 -16.24 -16.77 -2.31
C SER A 198 -17.59 -16.74 -3.01
N PHE A 199 -17.80 -15.74 -3.87
CA PHE A 199 -19.03 -15.54 -4.61
C PHE A 199 -18.81 -15.82 -6.09
N ASP A 200 -19.53 -16.81 -6.62
CA ASP A 200 -19.38 -17.27 -8.00
C ASP A 200 -20.70 -17.13 -8.77
N SER A 201 -20.68 -16.28 -9.81
CA SER A 201 -21.81 -16.04 -10.70
C SER A 201 -21.73 -16.81 -12.02
N THR A 202 -20.70 -17.63 -12.23
CA THR A 202 -20.51 -18.37 -13.49
C THR A 202 -21.64 -19.38 -13.73
N GLY A 203 -22.21 -19.95 -12.67
CA GLY A 203 -23.29 -20.92 -12.72
C GLY A 203 -24.71 -20.34 -12.75
N ILE A 204 -24.89 -19.01 -12.86
CA ILE A 204 -26.24 -18.43 -12.89
C ILE A 204 -26.97 -18.86 -14.16
N VAL A 205 -28.12 -19.50 -13.98
CA VAL A 205 -29.06 -19.84 -15.05
C VAL A 205 -30.45 -19.42 -14.58
N ASN A 206 -31.00 -18.40 -15.22
CA ASN A 206 -32.31 -17.84 -14.84
C ASN A 206 -33.32 -17.83 -15.99
N LYS A 207 -32.95 -18.39 -17.14
CA LYS A 207 -33.79 -18.53 -18.31
C LYS A 207 -33.43 -19.78 -19.09
N VAL A 208 -34.41 -20.61 -19.41
CA VAL A 208 -34.23 -21.85 -20.17
C VAL A 208 -35.36 -22.05 -21.18
N TRP A 209 -35.07 -22.80 -22.23
CA TRP A 209 -36.08 -23.29 -23.17
C TRP A 209 -36.57 -24.67 -22.70
N ALA A 210 -37.86 -24.82 -22.46
CA ALA A 210 -38.44 -26.07 -21.97
C ALA A 210 -39.17 -26.82 -23.09
N ILE A 211 -38.78 -28.08 -23.32
CA ILE A 211 -39.29 -28.97 -24.37
C ILE A 211 -39.86 -30.23 -23.69
N GLY A 212 -41.13 -30.53 -23.96
CA GLY A 212 -41.79 -31.75 -23.45
C GLY A 212 -41.76 -32.92 -24.42
N LYS A 213 -42.63 -33.90 -24.18
CA LYS A 213 -42.75 -35.08 -25.03
C LYS A 213 -43.16 -34.74 -26.46
N GLN A 214 -42.46 -35.33 -27.43
CA GLN A 214 -42.85 -35.35 -28.84
C GLN A 214 -43.88 -36.45 -29.09
N LYS A 215 -44.87 -36.19 -29.96
CA LYS A 215 -45.85 -37.19 -30.40
C LYS A 215 -45.19 -38.13 -31.42
N GLU A 216 -45.40 -39.43 -31.25
CA GLU A 216 -44.92 -40.44 -32.21
C GLU A 216 -45.79 -40.43 -33.49
N GLY A 217 -45.16 -40.57 -34.67
CA GLY A 217 -45.85 -40.85 -35.94
C GLY A 217 -46.05 -39.66 -36.89
N THR A 218 -45.39 -38.53 -36.70
CA THR A 218 -45.45 -37.36 -37.61
C THR A 218 -44.09 -37.02 -38.19
N ASP A 219 -44.01 -36.80 -39.50
CA ASP A 219 -42.79 -36.35 -40.22
C ASP A 219 -42.30 -34.95 -39.77
N ASN A 220 -43.12 -34.22 -39.01
CA ASN A 220 -42.79 -32.96 -38.34
C ASN A 220 -42.80 -33.17 -36.82
N ALA A 221 -41.86 -32.55 -36.10
CA ALA A 221 -41.78 -32.64 -34.64
C ALA A 221 -42.98 -31.94 -33.96
N GLU A 222 -44.08 -32.67 -33.77
CA GLU A 222 -45.27 -32.20 -33.08
C GLU A 222 -45.19 -32.59 -31.60
N TYR A 223 -45.33 -31.63 -30.69
CA TYR A 223 -45.22 -31.85 -29.25
C TYR A 223 -46.60 -31.91 -28.57
N TYR A 224 -46.69 -32.56 -27.40
CA TYR A 224 -47.92 -32.57 -26.60
C TYR A 224 -48.34 -31.17 -26.13
N PHE A 225 -47.37 -30.29 -25.92
CA PHE A 225 -47.54 -28.85 -25.75
C PHE A 225 -46.42 -28.13 -26.51
N GLN A 226 -46.66 -26.90 -26.95
CA GLN A 226 -45.64 -26.10 -27.65
C GLN A 226 -44.49 -25.77 -26.68
N PRO A 227 -43.21 -25.95 -27.07
CA PRO A 227 -42.07 -25.54 -26.26
C PRO A 227 -42.16 -24.08 -25.84
N PHE A 228 -41.72 -23.76 -24.62
CA PHE A 228 -41.89 -22.42 -24.05
C PHE A 228 -40.71 -22.02 -23.17
N ILE A 229 -40.59 -20.70 -22.92
CA ILE A 229 -39.59 -20.13 -22.03
C ILE A 229 -40.03 -20.29 -20.57
N VAL A 230 -39.09 -20.72 -19.73
CA VAL A 230 -39.17 -20.62 -18.27
C VAL A 230 -38.11 -19.64 -17.80
N GLU A 231 -38.51 -18.69 -16.95
CA GLU A 231 -37.64 -17.62 -16.48
C GLU A 231 -37.94 -17.25 -15.03
N ASP A 232 -36.89 -16.92 -14.29
CA ASP A 232 -36.99 -16.29 -12.98
C ASP A 232 -36.85 -14.77 -13.14
N LYS A 233 -37.98 -14.07 -13.04
CA LYS A 233 -38.03 -12.62 -13.24
C LYS A 233 -37.29 -11.85 -12.15
N ASP A 234 -37.28 -12.35 -10.92
CA ASP A 234 -36.61 -11.69 -9.81
C ASP A 234 -35.10 -11.80 -9.95
N SER A 235 -34.60 -12.95 -10.41
CA SER A 235 -33.19 -13.10 -10.80
C SER A 235 -32.84 -12.24 -12.01
N ILE A 236 -33.66 -12.22 -13.07
CA ILE A 236 -33.39 -11.41 -14.26
C ILE A 236 -33.34 -9.91 -13.94
N ASN A 237 -34.25 -9.43 -13.09
CA ASN A 237 -34.21 -8.04 -12.63
C ASN A 237 -32.92 -7.72 -11.83
N ARG A 238 -32.37 -8.71 -11.12
CA ARG A 238 -31.17 -8.55 -10.28
C ARG A 238 -29.86 -8.70 -11.04
N TYR A 239 -29.78 -9.61 -12.01
CA TYR A 239 -28.54 -10.02 -12.65
C TYR A 239 -28.54 -9.85 -14.17
N GLY A 240 -29.70 -9.64 -14.79
CA GLY A 240 -29.86 -9.71 -16.24
C GLY A 240 -30.17 -11.11 -16.73
N VAL A 241 -30.27 -11.28 -18.05
CA VAL A 241 -30.67 -12.55 -18.66
C VAL A 241 -29.47 -13.49 -18.81
N TYR A 242 -29.56 -14.67 -18.21
CA TYR A 242 -28.60 -15.76 -18.34
C TYR A 242 -29.30 -17.02 -18.85
N TRP A 243 -29.01 -17.36 -20.10
CA TRP A 243 -29.54 -18.56 -20.74
C TRP A 243 -28.78 -19.80 -20.29
N GLY A 244 -29.53 -20.81 -19.84
CA GLY A 244 -29.02 -22.17 -19.66
C GLY A 244 -29.25 -23.02 -20.91
N GLU A 245 -28.83 -24.27 -20.83
CA GLU A 245 -29.15 -25.27 -21.85
C GLU A 245 -30.66 -25.54 -21.91
N ASP A 246 -31.11 -26.02 -23.08
CA ASP A 246 -32.50 -26.42 -23.28
C ASP A 246 -32.84 -27.62 -22.39
N ILE A 247 -33.91 -27.50 -21.61
CA ILE A 247 -34.42 -28.60 -20.79
C ILE A 247 -35.42 -29.38 -21.63
N SER A 248 -34.97 -30.53 -22.13
CA SER A 248 -35.80 -31.47 -22.88
C SER A 248 -36.14 -32.69 -22.02
N ASP A 249 -37.44 -32.95 -21.84
CA ASP A 249 -37.89 -34.05 -21.00
C ASP A 249 -39.19 -34.70 -21.52
N GLU A 250 -39.03 -35.91 -22.06
CA GLU A 250 -40.12 -36.68 -22.66
C GLU A 250 -41.14 -37.25 -21.65
N ARG A 251 -40.90 -37.09 -20.34
CA ARG A 251 -41.83 -37.54 -19.30
C ARG A 251 -43.07 -36.65 -19.24
N PHE A 252 -42.95 -35.38 -19.64
CA PHE A 252 -44.00 -34.39 -19.48
C PHE A 252 -44.87 -34.25 -20.74
N THR A 253 -46.16 -34.50 -20.58
CA THR A 253 -47.21 -34.22 -21.59
C THR A 253 -48.06 -33.01 -21.23
N ASP A 254 -47.85 -32.42 -20.04
CA ASP A 254 -48.55 -31.26 -19.50
C ASP A 254 -47.58 -30.09 -19.30
N SER A 255 -47.97 -28.90 -19.74
CA SER A 255 -47.09 -27.72 -19.74
C SER A 255 -46.83 -27.16 -18.35
N ASP A 256 -47.76 -27.29 -17.40
CA ASP A 256 -47.59 -26.72 -16.06
C ASP A 256 -46.62 -27.57 -15.23
N ASN A 257 -46.70 -28.89 -15.36
CA ASN A 257 -45.72 -29.80 -14.76
C ASN A 257 -44.31 -29.60 -15.34
N MET A 258 -44.20 -29.43 -16.66
CA MET A 258 -42.92 -29.10 -17.30
C MET A 258 -42.38 -27.75 -16.82
N ARG A 259 -43.25 -26.74 -16.65
CA ARG A 259 -42.85 -25.42 -16.14
C ARG A 259 -42.25 -25.53 -14.74
N ASN A 260 -42.93 -26.23 -13.83
CA ASN A 260 -42.47 -26.40 -12.45
C ASN A 260 -41.13 -27.15 -12.40
N TYR A 261 -40.98 -28.19 -13.21
CA TYR A 261 -39.72 -28.92 -13.32
C TYR A 261 -38.59 -28.06 -13.88
N ALA A 262 -38.81 -27.41 -15.04
CA ALA A 262 -37.80 -26.53 -15.63
C ALA A 262 -37.44 -25.36 -14.70
N PHE A 263 -38.40 -24.85 -13.93
CA PHE A 263 -38.14 -23.81 -12.92
C PHE A 263 -37.29 -24.33 -11.75
N SER A 264 -37.49 -25.57 -11.31
CA SER A 264 -36.68 -26.16 -10.23
C SER A 264 -35.25 -26.49 -10.64
N GLN A 265 -34.97 -26.56 -11.95
CA GLN A 265 -33.63 -26.76 -12.50
C GLN A 265 -32.86 -25.44 -12.70
N LEU A 266 -33.50 -24.28 -12.49
CA LEU A 266 -32.83 -22.99 -12.55
C LEU A 266 -31.86 -22.84 -11.37
N THR A 267 -30.74 -22.18 -11.63
CA THR A 267 -29.82 -21.68 -10.60
C THR A 267 -29.89 -20.15 -10.62
N PRO A 268 -30.98 -19.56 -10.09
CA PRO A 268 -31.29 -18.15 -10.28
C PRO A 268 -30.37 -17.24 -9.46
N ASP A 269 -29.72 -17.77 -8.42
CA ASP A 269 -28.82 -17.03 -7.56
C ASP A 269 -27.38 -17.60 -7.65
N PRO A 270 -26.36 -16.75 -7.58
CA PRO A 270 -24.95 -17.15 -7.54
C PRO A 270 -24.61 -17.98 -6.31
N THR A 271 -23.59 -18.83 -6.45
CA THR A 271 -23.11 -19.68 -5.37
C THR A 271 -22.24 -18.85 -4.41
N LEU A 272 -22.47 -19.01 -3.10
CA LEU A 272 -21.63 -18.42 -2.05
C LEU A 272 -21.01 -19.55 -1.24
N THR A 273 -19.72 -19.72 -1.39
CA THR A 273 -18.94 -20.67 -0.58
C THR A 273 -18.33 -19.93 0.60
N VAL A 274 -18.53 -20.45 1.80
CA VAL A 274 -17.97 -19.89 3.02
C VAL A 274 -16.98 -20.87 3.62
N GLU A 275 -15.69 -20.56 3.53
CA GLU A 275 -14.62 -21.35 4.14
C GLU A 275 -14.21 -20.68 5.46
N VAL A 276 -14.09 -21.47 6.53
CA VAL A 276 -13.73 -20.97 7.87
C VAL A 276 -12.62 -21.81 8.46
N SER A 277 -11.58 -21.14 8.96
CA SER A 277 -10.53 -21.75 9.78
C SER A 277 -10.87 -21.57 11.25
N LEU A 278 -11.28 -22.64 11.93
CA LEU A 278 -11.60 -22.62 13.36
C LEU A 278 -10.32 -22.65 14.20
N MET A 279 -10.31 -21.83 15.24
CA MET A 279 -9.26 -21.83 16.27
C MET A 279 -9.48 -22.91 17.34
N THR A 280 -10.68 -23.51 17.37
CA THR A 280 -11.05 -24.58 18.28
C THR A 280 -10.89 -25.93 17.59
N ASN A 281 -10.34 -26.93 18.30
CA ASN A 281 -10.27 -28.30 17.80
C ASN A 281 -11.55 -29.13 18.11
N GLU A 282 -12.71 -28.48 18.19
CA GLU A 282 -14.00 -29.16 18.37
C GLU A 282 -14.33 -29.95 17.10
N GLU A 283 -14.70 -31.22 17.26
CA GLU A 283 -15.12 -32.08 16.14
C GLU A 283 -16.32 -31.46 15.41
N PRO A 284 -16.17 -31.13 14.11
CA PRO A 284 -17.28 -30.61 13.33
C PRO A 284 -18.40 -31.63 13.24
N ILE A 285 -19.65 -31.18 13.37
CA ILE A 285 -20.82 -32.02 13.21
C ILE A 285 -21.37 -31.79 11.79
N PRO A 286 -21.43 -32.83 10.93
CA PRO A 286 -22.09 -32.76 9.63
C PRO A 286 -23.51 -32.20 9.72
N GLY A 287 -23.85 -31.20 8.90
CA GLY A 287 -25.20 -30.62 8.88
C GLY A 287 -25.55 -29.66 10.03
N ASP A 288 -24.61 -29.39 10.94
CA ASP A 288 -24.80 -28.41 12.02
C ASP A 288 -24.94 -27.00 11.45
N VAL A 289 -26.02 -26.32 11.83
CA VAL A 289 -26.25 -24.92 11.46
C VAL A 289 -25.65 -24.02 12.51
N ARG A 290 -24.70 -23.19 12.07
CA ARG A 290 -23.96 -22.27 12.90
C ARG A 290 -24.28 -20.84 12.51
N ARG A 291 -24.37 -19.97 13.52
CA ARG A 291 -24.46 -18.53 13.29
C ARG A 291 -23.07 -17.96 13.07
N LEU A 292 -22.77 -17.55 11.84
CA LEU A 292 -21.54 -16.86 11.46
C LEU A 292 -21.69 -15.35 11.65
N GLU A 293 -20.73 -14.73 12.32
CA GLU A 293 -20.62 -13.29 12.53
C GLU A 293 -19.22 -12.79 12.17
N VAL A 294 -19.16 -11.88 11.19
CA VAL A 294 -17.95 -11.12 10.83
C VAL A 294 -18.18 -9.68 11.26
N ARG A 295 -17.65 -9.32 12.44
CA ARG A 295 -17.96 -8.04 13.10
C ARG A 295 -17.47 -6.81 12.35
N GLU A 296 -16.32 -6.92 11.69
CA GLU A 296 -15.72 -5.80 10.94
C GLU A 296 -16.65 -5.34 9.82
N ASP A 297 -17.26 -6.29 9.11
CA ASP A 297 -18.25 -6.01 8.08
C ASP A 297 -19.67 -5.87 8.64
N GLY A 298 -19.94 -6.37 9.85
CA GLY A 298 -21.29 -6.48 10.43
C GLY A 298 -22.13 -7.57 9.75
N TYR A 299 -21.48 -8.52 9.10
CA TYR A 299 -22.13 -9.62 8.38
C TYR A 299 -22.54 -10.71 9.37
N VAL A 300 -23.82 -11.04 9.40
CA VAL A 300 -24.39 -12.07 10.28
C VAL A 300 -25.28 -12.98 9.46
N THR A 301 -25.07 -14.29 9.57
CA THR A 301 -25.88 -15.26 8.86
C THR A 301 -25.91 -16.62 9.56
N GLU A 302 -26.88 -17.44 9.20
CA GLU A 302 -26.92 -18.86 9.55
C GLU A 302 -26.42 -19.68 8.36
N VAL A 303 -25.51 -20.60 8.61
CA VAL A 303 -24.82 -21.40 7.58
C VAL A 303 -24.64 -22.83 8.07
N GLU A 304 -24.75 -23.80 7.17
CA GLU A 304 -24.71 -25.23 7.46
C GLU A 304 -23.34 -25.80 7.12
N VAL A 305 -22.79 -26.65 8.00
CA VAL A 305 -21.54 -27.38 7.73
C VAL A 305 -21.77 -28.45 6.65
N VAL A 306 -21.14 -28.26 5.49
CA VAL A 306 -21.23 -29.19 4.34
C VAL A 306 -19.92 -29.84 3.98
N ALA A 307 -18.78 -29.31 4.43
CA ALA A 307 -17.52 -30.01 4.37
C ALA A 307 -16.65 -29.63 5.57
N TYR A 308 -15.67 -30.46 5.88
CA TYR A 308 -14.61 -30.11 6.82
C TYR A 308 -13.34 -30.92 6.59
N GLN A 309 -12.23 -30.35 7.04
CA GLN A 309 -10.95 -30.99 7.23
C GLN A 309 -10.56 -30.83 8.71
N TYR A 310 -10.65 -31.93 9.43
CA TYR A 310 -10.50 -31.99 10.88
C TYR A 310 -9.22 -32.73 11.27
N TYR A 311 -8.52 -32.23 12.30
CA TYR A 311 -7.28 -32.79 12.83
C TYR A 311 -7.49 -33.29 14.28
N PRO A 312 -8.09 -34.48 14.48
CA PRO A 312 -8.48 -34.99 15.80
C PRO A 312 -7.34 -35.11 16.82
N LEU A 313 -6.11 -35.26 16.35
CA LEU A 313 -4.95 -35.59 17.19
C LEU A 313 -3.97 -34.44 17.36
N ASP A 314 -4.08 -33.40 16.53
CA ASP A 314 -3.22 -32.23 16.56
C ASP A 314 -4.02 -31.01 16.99
N LEU A 315 -3.72 -30.48 18.18
CA LEU A 315 -4.42 -29.33 18.75
C LEU A 315 -3.92 -28.00 18.18
N ASP A 316 -2.75 -28.00 17.53
CA ASP A 316 -2.16 -26.80 16.96
C ASP A 316 -2.63 -26.57 15.52
N GLN A 317 -3.13 -27.63 14.85
CA GLN A 317 -3.71 -27.53 13.51
C GLN A 317 -5.15 -26.99 13.58
N MET A 318 -5.41 -25.98 12.77
CA MET A 318 -6.74 -25.38 12.67
C MET A 318 -7.67 -26.29 11.87
N THR A 319 -8.89 -26.46 12.38
CA THR A 319 -9.94 -27.21 11.67
C THR A 319 -10.56 -26.33 10.61
N GLN A 320 -10.54 -26.78 9.35
CA GLN A 320 -11.19 -26.06 8.26
C GLN A 320 -12.60 -26.61 8.08
N ILE A 321 -13.58 -25.71 7.96
CA ILE A 321 -14.96 -26.08 7.65
C ILE A 321 -15.42 -25.29 6.44
N THR A 322 -16.14 -25.95 5.55
CA THR A 322 -16.84 -25.34 4.43
C THR A 322 -18.32 -25.33 4.75
N LEU A 323 -18.92 -24.16 4.64
CA LEU A 323 -20.31 -23.92 4.97
C LEU A 323 -21.07 -23.56 3.69
N ASN A 324 -22.28 -24.07 3.58
CA ASN A 324 -23.10 -23.88 2.38
C ASN A 324 -23.94 -22.60 2.44
N ASN A 325 -24.27 -22.10 1.25
CA ASN A 325 -25.23 -21.03 1.08
C ASN A 325 -26.66 -21.53 1.24
N ARG A 326 -27.46 -20.77 1.98
CA ARG A 326 -28.91 -20.72 1.77
C ARG A 326 -29.21 -19.43 1.03
N ALA A 327 -30.32 -19.35 0.29
CA ALA A 327 -30.74 -18.11 -0.39
C ALA A 327 -30.78 -16.91 0.58
N LYS A 328 -31.20 -17.15 1.84
CA LYS A 328 -31.18 -16.17 2.93
C LYS A 328 -29.77 -15.67 3.27
N THR A 329 -28.76 -16.52 3.22
CA THR A 329 -27.35 -16.18 3.47
C THR A 329 -26.82 -15.22 2.41
N ILE A 330 -27.13 -15.49 1.14
CA ILE A 330 -26.75 -14.62 0.01
C ILE A 330 -27.39 -13.25 0.16
N LEU A 331 -28.68 -13.19 0.49
CA LEU A 331 -29.39 -11.92 0.71
C LEU A 331 -28.76 -11.10 1.85
N ASN A 332 -28.49 -11.72 3.01
CA ASN A 332 -27.84 -11.06 4.14
C ASN A 332 -26.47 -10.47 3.78
N TYR A 333 -25.68 -11.20 2.98
CA TYR A 333 -24.35 -10.75 2.54
C TYR A 333 -24.46 -9.49 1.67
N ARG A 334 -25.43 -9.47 0.75
CA ARG A 334 -25.68 -8.33 -0.14
C ARG A 334 -26.20 -7.11 0.62
N ASP A 335 -27.16 -7.29 1.51
CA ASP A 335 -27.71 -6.21 2.33
C ASP A 335 -26.62 -5.56 3.20
N ASN A 336 -25.69 -6.37 3.68
CA ASN A 336 -24.53 -5.91 4.41
C ASN A 336 -23.60 -5.05 3.54
N ILE A 337 -23.20 -5.52 2.34
CA ILE A 337 -22.39 -4.74 1.40
C ILE A 337 -23.07 -3.40 1.07
N GLN A 338 -24.36 -3.42 0.76
CA GLN A 338 -25.10 -2.21 0.42
C GLN A 338 -25.14 -1.24 1.61
N THR A 339 -25.34 -1.74 2.82
CA THR A 339 -25.30 -0.93 4.04
C THR A 339 -23.93 -0.32 4.28
N ASN A 340 -22.85 -1.07 4.05
CA ASN A 340 -21.48 -0.60 4.21
C ASN A 340 -21.13 0.46 3.16
N ILE A 341 -21.53 0.28 1.91
CA ILE A 341 -21.42 1.29 0.86
C ILE A 341 -22.15 2.57 1.28
N LEU A 342 -23.39 2.46 1.78
CA LEU A 342 -24.16 3.61 2.24
C LEU A 342 -23.51 4.33 3.44
N LYS A 343 -22.91 3.59 4.38
CA LYS A 343 -22.13 4.19 5.49
C LYS A 343 -20.92 4.97 4.97
N VAL A 344 -20.15 4.40 4.05
CA VAL A 344 -18.99 5.06 3.44
C VAL A 344 -19.42 6.32 2.70
N ILE A 345 -20.50 6.26 1.90
CA ILE A 345 -21.05 7.41 1.20
C ILE A 345 -21.49 8.51 2.19
N ARG A 346 -22.15 8.15 3.30
CA ARG A 346 -22.52 9.12 4.35
C ARG A 346 -21.29 9.76 4.99
N SER A 347 -20.28 8.96 5.34
CA SER A 347 -19.03 9.47 5.90
C SER A 347 -18.35 10.44 4.94
N GLN A 348 -18.21 10.07 3.67
CA GLN A 348 -17.64 10.93 2.65
C GLN A 348 -18.45 12.22 2.48
N ARG A 349 -19.79 12.14 2.48
CA ARG A 349 -20.66 13.33 2.40
C ARG A 349 -20.46 14.26 3.60
N ASN A 350 -20.31 13.72 4.81
CA ASN A 350 -20.02 14.51 6.00
C ASN A 350 -18.65 15.19 5.91
N THR A 351 -17.62 14.47 5.48
CA THR A 351 -16.27 15.04 5.26
C THR A 351 -16.30 16.14 4.21
N ILE A 352 -17.01 15.93 3.09
CA ILE A 352 -17.20 16.93 2.05
C ILE A 352 -17.90 18.17 2.63
N GLY A 353 -18.95 18.00 3.43
CA GLY A 353 -19.64 19.10 4.10
C GLY A 353 -18.71 19.92 5.02
N ALA A 354 -17.90 19.25 5.85
CA ALA A 354 -16.93 19.93 6.71
C ALA A 354 -15.83 20.66 5.92
N LEU A 355 -15.37 20.07 4.82
CA LEU A 355 -14.42 20.73 3.91
C LEU A 355 -15.02 21.96 3.24
N GLN A 356 -16.29 21.89 2.82
CA GLN A 356 -17.01 23.04 2.27
C GLN A 356 -17.15 24.19 3.28
N GLU A 357 -17.44 23.87 4.55
CA GLU A 357 -17.49 24.87 5.62
C GLU A 357 -16.12 25.52 5.85
N ASN A 358 -15.04 24.72 5.88
CA ASN A 358 -13.68 25.23 6.01
C ASN A 358 -13.28 26.12 4.83
N ILE A 359 -13.64 25.75 3.60
CA ILE A 359 -13.41 26.58 2.41
C ILE A 359 -14.16 27.91 2.55
N GLY A 360 -15.43 27.89 2.96
CA GLY A 360 -16.20 29.11 3.18
C GLY A 360 -15.58 30.03 4.25
N ASN A 361 -15.05 29.46 5.34
CA ASN A 361 -14.35 30.21 6.38
C ASN A 361 -13.04 30.84 5.86
N LEU A 362 -12.24 30.09 5.09
CA LEU A 362 -11.01 30.58 4.46
C LEU A 362 -11.29 31.70 3.45
N GLU A 363 -12.34 31.56 2.64
CA GLU A 363 -12.78 32.60 1.71
C GLU A 363 -13.18 33.89 2.45
N ALA A 364 -13.89 33.77 3.58
CA ALA A 364 -14.25 34.91 4.41
C ALA A 364 -13.04 35.60 5.05
N GLN A 365 -12.07 34.82 5.55
CA GLN A 365 -10.80 35.35 6.10
C GLN A 365 -9.99 36.07 5.02
N HIS A 366 -9.83 35.44 3.86
CA HIS A 366 -9.09 36.03 2.74
C HIS A 366 -9.76 37.35 2.29
N LYS A 367 -11.09 37.41 2.26
CA LYS A 367 -11.82 38.65 1.96
C LYS A 367 -11.52 39.76 2.97
N GLN A 368 -11.55 39.45 4.28
CA GLN A 368 -11.21 40.43 5.32
C GLN A 368 -9.77 40.94 5.20
N GLU A 369 -8.84 40.06 4.85
CA GLU A 369 -7.43 40.41 4.68
C GLU A 369 -7.22 41.28 3.44
N VAL A 370 -7.89 40.97 2.33
CA VAL A 370 -7.91 41.81 1.11
C VAL A 370 -8.48 43.20 1.42
N ASP A 371 -9.61 43.29 2.12
CA ASP A 371 -10.22 44.56 2.50
C ASP A 371 -9.29 45.40 3.39
N SER A 372 -8.59 44.73 4.32
CA SER A 372 -7.60 45.37 5.20
C SER A 372 -6.40 45.90 4.41
N LEU A 373 -5.84 45.11 3.49
CA LEU A 373 -4.75 45.52 2.61
C LEU A 373 -5.14 46.69 1.71
N GLN A 374 -6.37 46.70 1.20
CA GLN A 374 -6.92 47.81 0.42
C GLN A 374 -6.96 49.10 1.26
N SER A 375 -7.40 49.01 2.52
CA SER A 375 -7.44 50.16 3.43
C SER A 375 -6.04 50.69 3.75
N PHE A 376 -5.06 49.81 4.02
CA PHE A 376 -3.68 50.19 4.24
C PHE A 376 -3.07 50.83 3.00
N LYS A 377 -3.31 50.26 1.81
CA LYS A 377 -2.85 50.84 0.55
C LYS A 377 -3.34 52.29 0.40
N ASN A 378 -4.63 52.54 0.62
CA ASN A 378 -5.19 53.89 0.54
C ASN A 378 -4.53 54.84 1.57
N GLN A 379 -4.25 54.36 2.77
CA GLN A 379 -3.55 55.15 3.80
C GLN A 379 -2.11 55.48 3.41
N TYR A 380 -1.37 54.51 2.85
CA TYR A 380 -0.01 54.74 2.38
C TYR A 380 0.04 55.70 1.20
N GLU A 381 -0.88 55.58 0.24
CA GLU A 381 -0.99 56.52 -0.88
C GLU A 381 -1.23 57.96 -0.39
N LYS A 382 -2.10 58.12 0.62
CA LYS A 382 -2.33 59.43 1.26
C LYS A 382 -1.07 59.96 1.96
N THR A 383 -0.39 59.11 2.73
CA THR A 383 0.83 59.49 3.45
C THR A 383 1.96 59.87 2.48
N ILE A 384 2.12 59.14 1.38
CA ILE A 384 3.09 59.46 0.32
C ILE A 384 2.78 60.81 -0.32
N ALA A 385 1.50 61.13 -0.56
CA ALA A 385 1.10 62.43 -1.08
C ALA A 385 1.45 63.57 -0.09
N GLU A 386 1.19 63.38 1.20
CA GLU A 386 1.53 64.33 2.27
C GLU A 386 3.05 64.52 2.41
N LEU A 387 3.82 63.43 2.40
CA LEU A 387 5.29 63.48 2.48
C LEU A 387 5.91 64.13 1.25
N ARG A 388 5.35 63.91 0.04
CA ARG A 388 5.79 64.63 -1.17
C ARG A 388 5.55 66.14 -1.06
N ASP A 389 4.40 66.54 -0.51
CA ASP A 389 4.11 67.96 -0.25
C ASP A 389 5.08 68.54 0.80
N GLN A 390 5.35 67.82 1.89
CA GLN A 390 6.34 68.24 2.89
C GLN A 390 7.78 68.30 2.33
N LEU A 391 8.19 67.33 1.53
CA LEU A 391 9.51 67.31 0.88
C LEU A 391 9.69 68.46 -0.09
N SER A 392 8.63 68.84 -0.82
CA SER A 392 8.66 70.02 -1.70
C SER A 392 8.89 71.33 -0.93
N LYS A 393 8.46 71.38 0.33
CA LYS A 393 8.65 72.51 1.24
C LYS A 393 10.01 72.48 1.95
N LEU A 394 10.59 71.29 2.18
CA LEU A 394 11.90 71.09 2.82
C LEU A 394 13.09 71.19 1.86
N ASN A 395 12.91 70.88 0.57
CA ASN A 395 13.96 71.00 -0.46
C ASN A 395 14.38 72.45 -0.77
N GLY A 396 13.89 73.44 -0.01
CA GLY A 396 14.49 74.77 0.08
C GLY A 396 15.80 74.82 0.90
N ASN A 397 16.19 73.78 1.63
CA ASN A 397 17.45 73.74 2.40
C ASN A 397 17.79 72.32 2.90
N SER A 398 18.78 71.64 2.31
CA SER A 398 19.86 70.94 3.04
C SER A 398 20.83 70.21 2.12
N SER A 399 22.10 70.39 2.44
CA SER A 399 23.34 69.84 1.87
C SER A 399 23.50 68.32 2.03
N THR A 400 24.02 67.68 0.99
CA THR A 400 24.54 66.29 0.97
C THR A 400 25.65 66.11 2.01
N GLN A 401 25.52 65.11 2.89
CA GLN A 401 26.53 64.71 3.86
C GLN A 401 27.72 64.06 3.12
N HIS A 402 28.86 64.74 3.08
CA HIS A 402 30.10 64.25 2.44
C HIS A 402 30.62 62.99 3.15
N ILE A 403 30.79 61.91 2.39
CA ILE A 403 31.50 60.72 2.82
C ILE A 403 32.90 60.80 2.20
N GLY A 404 33.93 60.77 3.04
CA GLY A 404 35.31 60.79 2.56
C GLY A 404 35.67 59.56 1.72
N LYS A 405 36.91 59.54 1.21
CA LYS A 405 37.39 58.53 0.25
C LYS A 405 37.34 57.11 0.84
N ILE A 406 36.99 56.13 0.00
CA ILE A 406 37.03 54.70 0.34
C ILE A 406 38.10 54.04 -0.53
N ILE A 407 39.04 53.35 0.12
CA ILE A 407 40.19 52.72 -0.55
C ILE A 407 40.29 51.25 -0.17
N ASP A 408 40.98 50.49 -1.00
CA ASP A 408 41.44 49.16 -0.65
C ASP A 408 42.95 49.00 -0.89
N VAL A 409 43.58 48.23 0.00
CA VAL A 409 45.03 48.09 0.08
C VAL A 409 45.44 46.66 0.40
N SER A 410 46.62 46.30 -0.04
CA SER A 410 47.26 45.00 0.16
C SER A 410 48.76 45.18 0.41
N GLU A 411 49.52 44.09 0.42
CA GLU A 411 50.99 44.13 0.47
C GLU A 411 51.64 44.97 -0.66
N TRP A 412 50.94 45.18 -1.78
CA TRP A 412 51.47 45.92 -2.93
C TRP A 412 51.72 47.40 -2.66
N GLN A 413 51.06 47.97 -1.65
CA GLN A 413 51.28 49.37 -1.23
C GLN A 413 52.50 49.54 -0.30
N GLY A 414 53.17 48.46 0.08
CA GLY A 414 54.39 48.51 0.89
C GLY A 414 54.14 49.02 2.31
N VAL A 415 54.88 50.05 2.73
CA VAL A 415 54.73 50.69 4.04
C VAL A 415 53.83 51.90 3.90
N ILE A 416 52.72 51.91 4.65
CA ILE A 416 51.71 52.97 4.61
C ILE A 416 51.83 53.87 5.85
N ASP A 417 51.84 55.18 5.65
CA ASP A 417 51.72 56.20 6.69
C ASP A 417 50.22 56.46 6.96
N TRP A 418 49.66 55.66 7.87
CA TRP A 418 48.24 55.70 8.22
C TRP A 418 47.74 57.04 8.76
N PRO A 419 48.48 57.77 9.63
CA PRO A 419 48.10 59.14 9.99
C PRO A 419 47.90 60.08 8.79
N GLN A 420 48.76 60.02 7.77
CA GLN A 420 48.60 60.81 6.54
C GLN A 420 47.39 60.35 5.72
N VAL A 421 47.12 59.05 5.65
CA VAL A 421 45.94 58.49 4.98
C VAL A 421 44.64 59.01 5.60
N ILE A 422 44.55 58.99 6.94
CA ILE A 422 43.37 59.52 7.65
C ILE A 422 43.25 61.04 7.47
N ALA A 423 44.37 61.76 7.45
CA ALA A 423 44.38 63.21 7.18
C ALA A 423 43.96 63.57 5.74
N ASP A 424 44.10 62.64 4.79
CA ASP A 424 43.68 62.81 3.39
C ASP A 424 42.21 62.40 3.13
N ASP A 425 41.39 62.49 4.18
CA ASP A 425 39.94 62.28 4.16
C ASP A 425 39.52 60.84 3.78
N VAL A 426 40.35 59.83 4.10
CA VAL A 426 39.96 58.43 3.92
C VAL A 426 39.05 57.98 5.06
N SER A 427 37.79 57.68 4.71
CA SER A 427 36.73 57.30 5.65
C SER A 427 36.59 55.79 5.86
N LEU A 428 37.09 54.96 4.93
CA LEU A 428 37.16 53.51 5.06
C LEU A 428 38.35 52.95 4.28
N SER A 429 39.10 52.04 4.89
CA SER A 429 40.14 51.25 4.22
C SER A 429 39.81 49.76 4.24
N ILE A 430 39.73 49.11 3.08
CA ILE A 430 39.44 47.68 2.95
C ILE A 430 40.79 46.95 2.76
N ILE A 431 41.20 46.16 3.74
CA ILE A 431 42.58 45.63 3.82
C ILE A 431 42.59 44.14 3.46
N ARG A 432 43.45 43.73 2.51
CA ARG A 432 43.57 42.32 2.14
C ARG A 432 44.19 41.52 3.27
N VAL A 433 43.61 40.38 3.60
CA VAL A 433 44.15 39.44 4.60
C VAL A 433 44.83 38.25 3.94
N GLN A 434 44.32 37.82 2.78
CA GLN A 434 44.84 36.66 2.08
C GLN A 434 44.52 36.66 0.59
N ASP A 435 45.32 35.90 -0.17
CA ASP A 435 45.00 35.41 -1.51
C ASP A 435 44.90 33.88 -1.44
N GLY A 436 43.67 33.37 -1.33
CA GLY A 436 43.40 31.99 -0.97
C GLY A 436 43.94 31.56 0.40
N SER A 437 43.83 30.28 0.72
CA SER A 437 44.42 29.72 1.94
C SER A 437 45.96 29.71 1.89
N THR A 438 46.56 29.62 0.70
CA THR A 438 47.99 29.40 0.52
C THR A 438 48.84 30.65 0.70
N HIS A 439 48.31 31.85 0.43
CA HIS A 439 49.03 33.10 0.58
C HIS A 439 48.38 34.01 1.62
N GLN A 440 49.04 34.18 2.75
CA GLN A 440 48.69 35.21 3.72
C GLN A 440 49.34 36.52 3.27
N ASP A 441 48.56 37.59 3.15
CA ASP A 441 49.09 38.90 2.74
C ASP A 441 50.22 39.33 3.70
N LEU A 442 51.35 39.78 3.17
CA LEU A 442 52.54 40.03 4.00
C LEU A 442 52.41 41.27 4.89
N LYS A 443 51.41 42.14 4.62
CA LYS A 443 51.23 43.42 5.32
C LYS A 443 49.96 43.53 6.13
N TYR A 444 49.00 42.61 6.03
CA TYR A 444 47.70 42.75 6.72
C TYR A 444 47.79 43.00 8.24
N MET A 445 48.69 42.32 8.95
CA MET A 445 48.84 42.52 10.40
C MET A 445 49.32 43.93 10.73
N GLU A 446 50.31 44.43 9.99
CA GLU A 446 50.87 45.77 10.14
C GLU A 446 49.83 46.83 9.75
N ASN A 447 49.17 46.64 8.60
CA ASN A 447 48.18 47.56 8.07
C ASN A 447 46.96 47.69 8.97
N ILE A 448 46.38 46.58 9.44
CA ILE A 448 45.22 46.61 10.36
C ILE A 448 45.60 47.29 11.67
N GLN A 449 46.75 46.93 12.28
CA GLN A 449 47.16 47.50 13.57
C GLN A 449 47.44 49.00 13.48
N LYS A 450 48.13 49.45 12.42
CA LYS A 450 48.47 50.86 12.22
C LYS A 450 47.24 51.69 11.83
N CYS A 451 46.32 51.14 11.03
CA CYS A 451 45.04 51.77 10.72
C CYS A 451 44.22 52.01 12.00
N ILE A 452 44.06 50.98 12.84
CA ILE A 452 43.37 51.09 14.15
C ILE A 452 44.06 52.14 15.03
N SER A 453 45.39 52.12 15.10
CA SER A 453 46.16 53.07 15.93
C SER A 453 46.05 54.53 15.46
N ALA A 454 45.84 54.74 14.15
CA ALA A 454 45.58 56.06 13.57
C ALA A 454 44.12 56.52 13.71
N GLY A 455 43.23 55.71 14.31
CA GLY A 455 41.81 56.01 14.48
C GLY A 455 40.96 55.73 13.23
N GLY A 456 41.49 54.99 12.26
CA GLY A 456 40.82 54.67 11.01
C GLY A 456 39.70 53.64 11.15
N LYS A 457 38.67 53.75 10.30
CA LYS A 457 37.71 52.68 10.06
C LYS A 457 38.26 51.76 8.97
N TYR A 458 38.13 50.46 9.17
CA TYR A 458 38.62 49.48 8.21
C TYR A 458 37.65 48.31 8.03
N ALA A 459 37.73 47.68 6.87
CA ALA A 459 37.15 46.38 6.57
C ALA A 459 38.26 45.44 6.09
N VAL A 460 37.95 44.16 5.92
CA VAL A 460 38.93 43.18 5.43
C VAL A 460 38.41 42.47 4.19
N TYR A 461 39.30 42.06 3.29
CA TYR A 461 38.95 41.23 2.15
C TYR A 461 39.90 40.04 1.94
N ALA A 462 39.39 39.02 1.26
CA ALA A 462 40.14 37.83 0.87
C ALA A 462 39.88 37.50 -0.59
N TYR A 463 40.95 37.37 -1.38
CA TYR A 463 40.86 36.88 -2.77
C TYR A 463 40.49 35.39 -2.75
N PHE A 464 39.42 35.04 -3.43
CA PHE A 464 38.89 33.68 -3.48
C PHE A 464 39.73 32.79 -4.40
N ARG A 465 40.19 31.63 -3.91
CA ARG A 465 40.96 30.63 -4.68
C ARG A 465 40.45 29.20 -4.52
N GLY A 466 39.26 29.03 -3.93
CA GLY A 466 38.71 27.72 -3.62
C GLY A 466 38.55 26.85 -4.87
N ALA A 467 39.15 25.65 -4.87
CA ALA A 467 38.99 24.67 -5.96
C ALA A 467 37.75 23.78 -5.78
N SER A 468 37.21 23.71 -4.56
CA SER A 468 36.02 22.96 -4.19
C SER A 468 35.25 23.69 -3.09
N THR A 469 34.03 23.22 -2.75
CA THR A 469 33.27 23.78 -1.62
C THR A 469 33.95 23.54 -0.28
N ALA A 470 34.68 22.43 -0.12
CA ALA A 470 35.48 22.15 1.06
C ALA A 470 36.67 23.12 1.19
N ASP A 471 37.34 23.42 0.07
CA ASP A 471 38.41 24.42 0.03
C ASP A 471 37.86 25.81 0.32
N ALA A 472 36.71 26.19 -0.27
CA ALA A 472 36.06 27.46 0.01
C ALA A 472 35.70 27.63 1.51
N GLN A 473 35.24 26.57 2.17
CA GLN A 473 35.03 26.58 3.62
C GLN A 473 36.37 26.70 4.38
N GLN A 474 37.44 26.03 3.92
CA GLN A 474 38.75 26.17 4.55
C GLN A 474 39.29 27.59 4.42
N GLU A 475 39.18 28.20 3.24
CA GLU A 475 39.58 29.59 3.00
C GLU A 475 38.83 30.57 3.89
N ALA A 476 37.53 30.37 4.10
CA ALA A 476 36.72 31.17 5.01
C ALA A 476 37.18 31.05 6.48
N ARG A 477 37.53 29.83 6.93
CA ARG A 477 38.10 29.61 8.26
C ARG A 477 39.44 30.31 8.41
N ASP A 478 40.32 30.20 7.43
CA ASP A 478 41.63 30.84 7.45
C ASP A 478 41.51 32.36 7.46
N PHE A 479 40.61 32.91 6.64
CA PHE A 479 40.36 34.35 6.58
C PHE A 479 39.87 34.90 7.92
N TYR A 480 38.88 34.24 8.52
CA TYR A 480 38.38 34.60 9.84
C TYR A 480 39.47 34.50 10.91
N ASN A 481 40.18 33.38 10.98
CA ASN A 481 41.21 33.14 12.00
C ASN A 481 42.38 34.12 11.89
N ARG A 482 42.86 34.39 10.67
CA ARG A 482 43.92 35.39 10.39
C ARG A 482 43.46 36.77 10.85
N THR A 483 42.24 37.17 10.50
CA THR A 483 41.68 38.45 10.95
C THR A 483 41.62 38.53 12.47
N GLN A 484 40.98 37.55 13.12
CA GLN A 484 40.79 37.54 14.58
C GLN A 484 42.11 37.51 15.36
N ARG A 485 43.16 36.88 14.82
CA ARG A 485 44.51 36.90 15.42
C ARG A 485 45.05 38.31 15.63
N VAL A 486 44.63 39.28 14.82
CA VAL A 486 45.08 40.68 14.92
C VAL A 486 44.13 41.53 15.76
N VAL A 487 42.83 41.25 15.68
CA VAL A 487 41.75 42.15 16.13
C VAL A 487 41.01 41.68 17.38
N ALA A 488 41.32 40.49 17.91
CA ALA A 488 40.71 39.99 19.14
C ALA A 488 40.90 41.00 20.29
N GLY A 489 39.79 41.45 20.87
CA GLY A 489 39.79 42.48 21.92
C GLY A 489 40.10 43.90 21.45
N LYS A 490 40.13 44.15 20.13
CA LYS A 490 40.30 45.47 19.51
C LYS A 490 39.09 45.81 18.63
N GLN A 491 39.15 46.95 17.95
CA GLN A 491 38.20 47.34 16.92
C GLN A 491 38.05 46.20 15.89
N GLN A 492 36.83 45.74 15.66
CA GLN A 492 36.50 44.71 14.66
C GLN A 492 36.34 45.34 13.27
N PRO A 493 36.56 44.60 12.18
CA PRO A 493 36.33 45.13 10.83
C PRO A 493 34.86 45.46 10.61
N VAL A 494 34.60 46.49 9.81
CA VAL A 494 33.25 46.96 9.49
C VAL A 494 32.44 45.90 8.74
N PHE A 495 33.09 45.15 7.84
CA PHE A 495 32.57 44.00 7.11
C PHE A 495 33.72 43.08 6.65
N TYR A 496 33.35 41.89 6.17
CA TYR A 496 34.24 40.94 5.49
C TYR A 496 33.86 40.89 4.00
N ALA A 497 34.79 41.23 3.11
CA ALA A 497 34.59 41.15 1.67
C ALA A 497 35.20 39.86 1.09
N LEU A 498 34.41 39.19 0.26
CA LEU A 498 34.89 38.07 -0.56
C LEU A 498 35.15 38.58 -1.97
N ASP A 499 36.40 38.45 -2.41
CA ASP A 499 36.89 38.99 -3.66
C ASP A 499 36.92 37.92 -4.76
N ILE A 500 35.99 38.05 -5.71
CA ILE A 500 35.60 37.03 -6.70
C ILE A 500 35.88 37.58 -8.10
N GLU A 501 37.13 37.47 -8.52
CA GLU A 501 37.63 38.08 -9.76
C GLU A 501 37.94 37.11 -10.90
N SER A 502 38.09 35.82 -10.59
CA SER A 502 38.49 34.78 -11.53
C SER A 502 37.56 33.57 -11.45
N VAL A 503 37.54 32.79 -12.53
CA VAL A 503 36.88 31.48 -12.54
C VAL A 503 37.75 30.50 -11.73
N GLU A 504 37.33 30.22 -10.50
CA GLU A 504 37.94 29.23 -9.61
C GLU A 504 37.10 27.93 -9.64
N MET A 505 36.97 27.23 -8.50
CA MET A 505 36.11 26.04 -8.37
C MET A 505 36.40 24.96 -9.43
N GLY A 506 37.70 24.68 -9.64
CA GLY A 506 38.16 23.72 -10.64
C GLY A 506 38.03 24.21 -12.09
N GLY A 507 37.91 25.52 -12.31
CA GLY A 507 37.79 26.13 -13.63
C GLY A 507 36.35 26.21 -14.14
N ALA A 508 35.35 26.00 -13.28
CA ALA A 508 33.94 25.96 -13.66
C ALA A 508 33.17 27.18 -13.13
N ALA A 509 32.89 28.15 -14.01
CA ALA A 509 32.12 29.35 -13.65
C ALA A 509 30.74 29.03 -13.06
N SER A 510 30.10 27.94 -13.51
CA SER A 510 28.82 27.45 -12.99
C SER A 510 28.89 26.96 -11.54
N GLN A 511 30.07 26.61 -11.04
CA GLN A 511 30.30 26.15 -9.66
C GLN A 511 30.66 27.27 -8.70
N MET A 512 30.91 28.49 -9.21
CA MET A 512 31.28 29.64 -8.39
C MET A 512 30.22 29.99 -7.36
N ARG A 513 28.93 29.90 -7.73
CA ARG A 513 27.83 30.10 -6.77
C ARG A 513 27.92 29.15 -5.58
N ALA A 514 28.16 27.86 -5.82
CA ALA A 514 28.25 26.87 -4.76
C ALA A 514 29.47 27.11 -3.86
N GLY A 515 30.61 27.47 -4.44
CA GLY A 515 31.81 27.83 -3.69
C GLY A 515 31.61 29.05 -2.79
N VAL A 516 31.04 30.12 -3.36
CA VAL A 516 30.74 31.37 -2.65
C VAL A 516 29.71 31.15 -1.54
N GLU A 517 28.65 30.39 -1.79
CA GLU A 517 27.67 30.05 -0.75
C GLU A 517 28.31 29.22 0.38
N ALA A 518 29.20 28.28 0.06
CA ALA A 518 29.94 27.50 1.06
C ALA A 518 30.87 28.38 1.91
N TYR A 519 31.56 29.34 1.29
CA TYR A 519 32.39 30.33 1.98
C TYR A 519 31.55 31.20 2.93
N MET A 520 30.44 31.77 2.44
CA MET A 520 29.54 32.62 3.25
C MET A 520 28.93 31.84 4.41
N ASN A 521 28.48 30.60 4.18
CA ASN A 521 27.94 29.73 5.25
C ASN A 521 28.98 29.46 6.34
N GLN A 522 30.24 29.28 5.96
CA GLN A 522 31.32 29.07 6.93
C GLN A 522 31.61 30.36 7.72
N LEU A 523 31.59 31.54 7.10
CA LEU A 523 31.68 32.81 7.82
C LEU A 523 30.52 33.01 8.80
N ASN A 524 29.28 32.66 8.42
CA ASN A 524 28.13 32.71 9.33
C ASN A 524 28.32 31.77 10.53
N THR A 525 28.83 30.57 10.30
CA THR A 525 29.12 29.59 11.36
C THR A 525 30.16 30.12 12.35
N LEU A 526 31.09 30.97 11.89
CA LEU A 526 32.10 31.63 12.70
C LEU A 526 31.59 32.93 13.36
N GLY A 527 30.31 33.28 13.16
CA GLY A 527 29.65 34.42 13.81
C GLY A 527 29.54 35.69 12.98
N ILE A 528 29.88 35.65 11.68
CA ILE A 528 29.75 36.81 10.79
C ILE A 528 28.40 36.75 10.05
N PRO A 529 27.40 37.60 10.39
CA PRO A 529 26.09 37.55 9.73
C PRO A 529 26.17 38.02 8.27
N ASP A 530 25.23 37.57 7.43
CA ASP A 530 25.19 37.90 6.00
C ASP A 530 25.18 39.41 5.71
N ASN A 531 24.51 40.20 6.56
CA ASN A 531 24.51 41.66 6.45
C ASN A 531 25.87 42.31 6.75
N LYS A 532 26.88 41.55 7.18
CA LYS A 532 28.29 41.95 7.38
C LYS A 532 29.25 41.33 6.37
N ILE A 533 28.72 40.67 5.33
CA ILE A 533 29.49 40.10 4.23
C ILE A 533 29.26 40.93 2.96
N VAL A 534 30.34 41.34 2.30
CA VAL A 534 30.32 42.06 1.02
C VAL A 534 30.84 41.13 -0.08
N LEU A 535 30.19 41.12 -1.24
CA LEU A 535 30.72 40.41 -2.41
C LEU A 535 31.35 41.43 -3.35
N TYR A 536 32.67 41.31 -3.54
CA TYR A 536 33.37 41.95 -4.63
C TYR A 536 33.32 41.02 -5.84
N ILE A 537 32.79 41.50 -6.97
CA ILE A 537 32.52 40.67 -8.15
C ILE A 537 33.07 41.36 -9.39
N ALA A 538 33.98 40.71 -10.12
CA ALA A 538 34.47 41.23 -11.39
C ALA A 538 33.30 41.55 -12.35
N ASN A 539 33.25 42.80 -12.86
CA ASN A 539 32.12 43.29 -13.66
C ASN A 539 31.79 42.38 -14.87
N HIS A 540 32.81 41.82 -15.52
CA HIS A 540 32.65 40.96 -16.70
C HIS A 540 32.24 39.51 -16.38
N LEU A 541 32.33 39.07 -15.12
CA LEU A 541 31.95 37.72 -14.67
C LEU A 541 30.67 37.71 -13.83
N TYR A 542 30.11 38.88 -13.53
CA TYR A 542 28.93 39.03 -12.68
C TYR A 542 27.77 38.12 -13.13
N ALA A 543 27.42 38.16 -14.41
CA ALA A 543 26.34 37.35 -14.96
C ALA A 543 26.69 35.86 -15.04
N SER A 544 27.95 35.51 -15.35
CA SER A 544 28.37 34.12 -15.53
C SER A 544 28.47 33.34 -14.22
N PHE A 545 28.83 34.00 -13.13
CA PHE A 545 28.89 33.38 -11.81
C PHE A 545 27.51 33.12 -11.18
N ASN A 546 26.49 33.87 -11.60
CA ASN A 546 25.11 33.73 -11.11
C ASN A 546 25.03 33.65 -9.56
N LEU A 547 25.76 34.52 -8.87
CA LEU A 547 25.85 34.53 -7.41
C LEU A 547 24.53 34.96 -6.76
N ASN A 548 24.30 34.54 -5.52
CA ASN A 548 23.16 34.99 -4.72
C ASN A 548 23.39 36.40 -4.14
N VAL A 549 23.39 37.43 -5.00
CA VAL A 549 23.69 38.82 -4.64
C VAL A 549 22.68 39.45 -3.67
N ALA A 550 21.47 38.90 -3.57
CA ALA A 550 20.43 39.37 -2.63
C ALA A 550 20.77 39.03 -1.17
N ARG A 551 21.58 37.99 -0.93
CA ARG A 551 21.98 37.54 0.39
C ARG A 551 23.06 38.43 1.02
N ALA A 552 24.02 38.90 0.22
CA ALA A 552 25.14 39.70 0.69
C ALA A 552 24.67 41.04 1.27
N GLY A 553 25.37 41.57 2.27
CA GLY A 553 25.08 42.87 2.87
C GLY A 553 25.23 44.05 1.91
N ALA A 554 26.19 43.98 0.99
CA ALA A 554 26.35 44.88 -0.15
C ALA A 554 27.14 44.25 -1.29
N ILE A 555 27.03 44.85 -2.48
CA ILE A 555 27.74 44.45 -3.70
C ILE A 555 28.78 45.50 -4.09
N TRP A 556 30.02 45.06 -4.28
CA TRP A 556 31.15 45.89 -4.68
C TRP A 556 31.64 45.44 -6.06
N ILE A 557 31.79 46.35 -7.03
CA ILE A 557 32.17 46.00 -8.41
C ILE A 557 33.30 46.90 -8.93
N PRO A 558 34.38 46.33 -9.50
CA PRO A 558 35.39 47.09 -10.23
C PRO A 558 34.99 47.38 -11.68
N SER A 559 35.22 48.61 -12.13
CA SER A 559 35.17 48.95 -13.56
C SER A 559 35.93 50.24 -13.85
N TYR A 560 36.98 50.14 -14.68
CA TYR A 560 38.08 51.12 -14.65
C TYR A 560 38.21 52.08 -15.82
N GLY A 561 37.48 51.95 -16.93
CA GLY A 561 37.60 52.87 -18.07
C GLY A 561 39.06 53.17 -18.46
N ARG A 562 39.46 54.45 -18.52
CA ARG A 562 40.86 54.85 -18.77
C ARG A 562 41.81 54.55 -17.62
N ASN A 563 41.27 54.36 -16.42
CA ASN A 563 41.99 54.01 -15.20
C ASN A 563 43.11 55.00 -14.85
N ASP A 564 42.78 56.28 -14.69
CA ASP A 564 43.74 57.38 -14.46
C ASP A 564 43.57 58.07 -13.09
N GLY A 565 42.83 57.47 -12.17
CA GLY A 565 42.52 58.03 -10.86
C GLY A 565 41.30 58.96 -10.83
N THR A 566 40.62 59.22 -11.96
CA THR A 566 39.46 60.12 -12.04
C THR A 566 38.15 59.41 -12.39
N VAL A 567 37.07 59.73 -11.67
CA VAL A 567 35.73 59.12 -11.92
C VAL A 567 35.19 59.45 -13.32
N ALA A 568 35.47 60.67 -13.82
CA ALA A 568 34.96 61.15 -15.11
C ALA A 568 35.45 60.33 -16.32
N ASN A 569 36.66 59.74 -16.21
CA ASN A 569 37.27 58.93 -17.25
C ASN A 569 37.08 57.42 -17.03
N SER A 570 36.38 57.03 -15.98
CA SER A 570 36.06 55.65 -15.65
C SER A 570 34.72 55.21 -16.26
N LEU A 571 34.57 53.91 -16.50
CA LEU A 571 33.31 53.32 -16.99
C LEU A 571 32.53 52.74 -15.82
N ARG A 572 31.26 53.12 -15.68
CA ARG A 572 30.40 52.59 -14.61
C ARG A 572 30.18 51.07 -14.78
N PRO A 573 29.99 50.32 -13.68
CA PRO A 573 29.59 48.92 -13.77
C PRO A 573 28.27 48.74 -14.51
N THR A 574 28.12 47.60 -15.19
CA THR A 574 26.94 47.25 -16.00
C THR A 574 25.86 46.51 -15.21
N HIS A 575 26.09 46.27 -13.91
CA HIS A 575 25.22 45.52 -13.02
C HIS A 575 24.90 46.33 -11.77
N PRO A 576 23.85 46.00 -11.00
CA PRO A 576 23.56 46.66 -9.74
C PRO A 576 24.73 46.52 -8.74
N TYR A 577 25.17 47.64 -8.18
CA TYR A 577 26.24 47.73 -7.17
C TYR A 577 25.86 48.69 -6.06
N ASP A 578 26.53 48.53 -4.92
CA ASP A 578 26.45 49.41 -3.75
C ASP A 578 27.75 50.22 -3.56
N LEU A 579 28.88 49.69 -4.02
CA LEU A 579 30.17 50.38 -4.10
C LEU A 579 30.80 50.13 -5.48
N TRP A 580 31.36 51.16 -6.11
CA TRP A 580 32.07 51.05 -7.38
C TRP A 580 33.53 51.43 -7.20
N GLN A 581 34.43 50.48 -7.47
CA GLN A 581 35.86 50.74 -7.58
C GLN A 581 36.13 51.28 -8.99
N TYR A 582 36.45 52.57 -9.09
CA TYR A 582 36.52 53.27 -10.36
C TYR A 582 37.95 53.44 -10.88
N SER A 583 38.98 53.23 -10.05
CA SER A 583 40.37 53.22 -10.52
C SER A 583 41.31 52.43 -9.62
N SER A 584 42.32 51.80 -10.22
CA SER A 584 43.50 51.24 -9.56
C SER A 584 44.77 52.09 -9.71
N LYS A 585 44.62 53.33 -10.16
CA LYS A 585 45.69 54.33 -10.35
C LYS A 585 45.48 55.57 -9.49
N GLY A 586 44.81 55.41 -8.35
CA GLY A 586 44.61 56.48 -7.39
C GLY A 586 45.89 56.89 -6.67
N SER A 587 45.84 58.07 -6.07
CA SER A 587 46.91 58.60 -5.21
C SER A 587 46.29 59.13 -3.92
N ILE A 588 46.84 58.70 -2.78
CA ILE A 588 46.43 59.09 -1.43
C ILE A 588 47.70 59.44 -0.65
N ASN A 589 47.66 60.55 0.09
CA ASN A 589 48.80 60.93 0.92
C ASN A 589 49.10 59.84 1.96
N GLY A 590 50.36 59.48 2.11
CA GLY A 590 50.81 58.40 2.99
C GLY A 590 50.91 57.02 2.34
N ILE A 591 50.48 56.87 1.08
CA ILE A 591 50.71 55.65 0.28
C ILE A 591 51.68 56.00 -0.86
N THR A 592 52.78 55.25 -0.97
CA THR A 592 53.72 55.39 -2.08
C THR A 592 53.24 54.53 -3.25
N GLY A 593 52.95 55.15 -4.39
CA GLY A 593 52.48 54.47 -5.59
C GLY A 593 50.96 54.50 -5.73
N ASN A 594 50.40 53.53 -6.48
CA ASN A 594 48.98 53.51 -6.79
C ASN A 594 48.16 52.85 -5.68
N VAL A 595 46.95 53.34 -5.49
CA VAL A 595 45.94 52.75 -4.62
C VAL A 595 44.58 52.70 -5.32
N ASP A 596 43.80 51.69 -4.98
CA ASP A 596 42.46 51.51 -5.50
C ASP A 596 41.48 52.51 -4.86
N LEU A 597 40.70 53.18 -5.70
CA LEU A 597 39.74 54.22 -5.31
C LEU A 597 38.31 53.82 -5.64
N ASN A 598 37.43 54.09 -4.69
CA ASN A 598 36.01 53.81 -4.79
C ASN A 598 35.19 55.09 -4.81
N THR A 599 34.04 55.08 -5.50
CA THR A 599 33.13 56.22 -5.53
C THR A 599 32.37 56.38 -4.23
N GLU A 600 31.55 57.43 -4.13
CA GLU A 600 30.60 57.53 -3.05
C GLU A 600 29.65 56.31 -3.04
N PRO A 601 29.46 55.65 -1.88
CA PRO A 601 28.64 54.44 -1.76
C PRO A 601 27.14 54.71 -1.86
N SER A 602 26.35 53.67 -2.16
CA SER A 602 24.89 53.69 -2.04
C SER A 602 24.42 53.88 -0.59
N ASP A 603 23.20 54.34 -0.37
CA ASP A 603 22.62 54.47 0.98
C ASP A 603 22.61 53.14 1.75
N ARG A 604 22.52 52.02 1.04
CA ARG A 604 22.64 50.69 1.63
C ARG A 604 24.04 50.45 2.20
N PHE A 605 25.08 50.82 1.47
CA PHE A 605 26.47 50.67 1.92
C PHE A 605 26.83 51.70 3.00
N LYS A 606 26.27 52.92 2.95
CA LYS A 606 26.46 53.94 3.99
C LYS A 606 26.09 53.44 5.39
N LYS A 607 25.13 52.51 5.52
CA LYS A 607 24.75 51.87 6.79
C LYS A 607 25.86 51.04 7.45
N PHE A 608 26.91 50.66 6.71
CA PHE A 608 28.10 50.05 7.31
C PHE A 608 28.96 51.06 8.06
N LEU A 609 28.91 52.33 7.64
CA LEU A 609 29.79 53.40 8.11
C LEU A 609 29.18 54.19 9.27
N LEU A 610 27.86 54.11 9.45
CA LEU A 610 27.11 54.66 10.58
C LEU A 610 27.13 53.67 11.75
#